data_AF-A0A6C1AYV5-F1
#
_entry.id   AF-A0A6C1AYV5-F1
#
_cell.length_a   1.000
_cell.length_b   1.000
_cell.length_c   1.000
_cell.angle_alpha   90.00
_cell.angle_beta   90.00
_cell.angle_gamma   90.00
#
_symmetry.space_group_name_H-M   'P 1'
#
loop_
_entity.id
_entity.type
_entity.pdbx_description
1 polymer ?
#
loop_
_entity_poly.entity_id
_entity_poly.type
_entity_poly.pdbx_seq_one_letter_code
_entity_poly.pdbx_strand_id
1 'polypeptide(L)'
;MLVTFVAFYLLVSIGIGLYAATRVKNTTDYVAAGRHLPLYIVTATVFATWFGSETVVGISATFLQEGLRGLWSDPFGASLCLILVGLFFARPLYRLNLLTLGDYYRMRYGRTVEVLCSLAIVISYLGWVSAQITALGLVFNILSDGAISNQTGMLIGIAVVLAYTLFGGMWSVALTDFMQMTIIVVGLFYIAWVVSGMAGGVDTVVAHAEAAGRFNFLPAFEPRDIMAFLAGILTMGFGSIPQQDVFQRVNAARSERIAVTGSILGGSGYFVFAFVPIFIAYSATLIDPALMNRYIDTDAQMILPQLILQHMPLFAQVMFFGALLSAIMSTASGTLLAPSVTFSENILRNTFSGLDDRQFLWLNRVVVVVFAVFVLWYALQTDESIHGMVEDAYKVTLATAFAPLAVGLYWKRATTQGALASIVTGFVVWLGLEAVAPEALIPPHFAGMLAGLVAIVAGSLAPQRIRPAGGHAHHLSLGQPRGR
;
A
#
# COMPACT_ATOMS: atom_id res chain seq x y z
N MET A 1 -32.34 -4.99 3.14
CA MET A 1 -31.79 -6.36 2.98
C MET A 1 -30.30 -6.35 2.68
N LEU A 2 -29.82 -5.62 1.65
CA LEU A 2 -28.38 -5.49 1.32
C LEU A 2 -27.53 -5.08 2.54
N VAL A 3 -27.85 -3.95 3.17
CA VAL A 3 -27.15 -3.44 4.37
C VAL A 3 -27.05 -4.49 5.48
N THR A 4 -28.11 -5.28 5.69
CA THR A 4 -28.14 -6.34 6.72
C THR A 4 -27.14 -7.45 6.41
N PHE A 5 -27.09 -7.92 5.15
CA PHE A 5 -26.13 -8.94 4.75
C PHE A 5 -24.69 -8.44 4.77
N VAL A 6 -24.48 -7.19 4.34
CA VAL A 6 -23.17 -6.53 4.43
C VAL A 6 -22.75 -6.42 5.90
N ALA A 7 -23.62 -5.91 6.78
CA ALA A 7 -23.33 -5.82 8.21
C ALA A 7 -23.01 -7.19 8.82
N PHE A 8 -23.76 -8.24 8.48
CA PHE A 8 -23.47 -9.61 8.92
C PHE A 8 -22.08 -10.08 8.46
N TYR A 9 -21.74 -9.83 7.19
CA TYR A 9 -20.43 -10.17 6.64
C TYR A 9 -19.29 -9.41 7.35
N LEU A 10 -19.47 -8.12 7.67
CA LEU A 10 -18.51 -7.35 8.45
C LEU A 10 -18.35 -7.92 9.87
N LEU A 11 -19.44 -8.28 10.53
CA LEU A 11 -19.41 -8.90 11.86
C LEU A 11 -18.66 -10.24 11.86
N VAL A 12 -18.84 -11.07 10.82
CA VAL A 12 -18.07 -12.31 10.66
C VAL A 12 -16.58 -12.02 10.48
N SER A 13 -16.23 -11.04 9.64
CA SER A 13 -14.83 -10.64 9.41
C SER A 13 -14.17 -10.14 10.70
N ILE A 14 -14.86 -9.27 11.45
CA ILE A 14 -14.41 -8.77 12.75
C ILE A 14 -14.27 -9.93 13.74
N GLY A 15 -15.25 -10.84 13.80
CA GLY A 15 -15.22 -12.01 14.68
C GLY A 15 -14.02 -12.92 14.44
N ILE A 16 -13.66 -13.14 13.17
CA ILE A 16 -12.47 -13.91 12.78
C ILE A 16 -11.19 -13.19 13.20
N GLY A 17 -11.12 -11.86 13.01
CA GLY A 17 -9.99 -11.05 13.45
C GLY A 17 -9.81 -11.07 14.97
N LEU A 18 -10.90 -10.92 15.73
CA LEU A 18 -10.90 -11.01 17.19
C LEU A 18 -10.55 -12.41 17.70
N TYR A 19 -10.98 -13.46 17.01
CA TYR A 19 -10.56 -14.82 17.32
C TYR A 19 -9.04 -15.00 17.10
N ALA A 20 -8.52 -14.52 15.97
CA ALA A 20 -7.09 -14.58 15.68
C ALA A 20 -6.26 -13.74 16.66
N ALA A 21 -6.81 -12.64 17.19
CA ALA A 21 -6.19 -11.82 18.24
C ALA A 21 -5.81 -12.63 19.48
N THR A 22 -6.56 -13.70 19.81
CA THR A 22 -6.25 -14.58 20.94
C THR A 22 -4.93 -15.32 20.80
N ARG A 23 -4.33 -15.34 19.59
CA ARG A 23 -3.02 -15.95 19.33
C ARG A 23 -1.85 -14.99 19.56
N VAL A 24 -2.10 -13.71 19.78
CA VAL A 24 -1.06 -12.72 20.05
C VAL A 24 -0.64 -12.79 21.53
N LYS A 25 0.58 -13.28 21.80
CA LYS A 25 1.10 -13.39 23.17
C LYS A 25 2.26 -12.44 23.48
N ASN A 26 2.98 -11.98 22.45
CA ASN A 26 4.15 -11.13 22.57
C ASN A 26 4.29 -10.21 21.33
N THR A 27 5.30 -9.35 21.34
CA THR A 27 5.57 -8.38 20.26
C THR A 27 5.84 -9.05 18.91
N THR A 28 6.55 -10.18 18.88
CA THR A 28 6.86 -10.91 17.63
C THR A 28 5.59 -11.49 16.99
N ASP A 29 4.67 -12.00 17.79
CA ASP A 29 3.35 -12.45 17.31
C ASP A 29 2.53 -11.27 16.78
N TYR A 30 2.59 -10.13 17.47
CA TYR A 30 1.87 -8.92 17.08
C TYR A 30 2.36 -8.32 15.76
N VAL A 31 3.66 -8.32 15.51
CA VAL A 31 4.26 -7.67 14.32
C VAL A 31 4.45 -8.62 13.14
N ALA A 32 4.81 -9.89 13.38
CA ALA A 32 5.24 -10.81 12.33
C ALA A 32 4.57 -12.19 12.41
N ALA A 33 3.51 -12.36 13.21
CA ALA A 33 2.83 -13.65 13.41
C ALA A 33 3.82 -14.79 13.78
N GLY A 34 4.88 -14.45 14.52
CA GLY A 34 5.92 -15.38 14.92
C GLY A 34 6.78 -15.93 13.77
N ARG A 35 6.67 -15.43 12.53
CA ARG A 35 7.34 -15.98 11.34
C ARG A 35 6.90 -17.41 11.01
N HIS A 36 5.61 -17.72 11.14
CA HIS A 36 5.08 -19.08 10.89
C HIS A 36 4.17 -19.18 9.66
N LEU A 37 3.99 -18.10 8.89
CA LEU A 37 2.99 -18.10 7.83
C LEU A 37 3.42 -18.98 6.63
N PRO A 38 2.55 -19.90 6.18
CA PRO A 38 2.78 -20.72 4.99
C PRO A 38 2.55 -19.91 3.70
N LEU A 39 2.98 -20.46 2.57
CA LEU A 39 3.00 -19.77 1.27
C LEU A 39 1.64 -19.20 0.85
N TYR A 40 0.56 -19.96 1.00
CA TYR A 40 -0.77 -19.52 0.57
C TYR A 40 -1.27 -18.32 1.40
N ILE A 41 -0.95 -18.26 2.71
CA ILE A 41 -1.29 -17.11 3.55
C ILE A 41 -0.41 -15.91 3.17
N VAL A 42 0.91 -16.09 3.03
CA VAL A 42 1.81 -14.98 2.64
C VAL A 42 1.38 -14.39 1.29
N THR A 43 1.11 -15.24 0.29
CA THR A 43 0.63 -14.81 -1.03
C THR A 43 -0.68 -14.03 -0.92
N ALA A 44 -1.65 -14.54 -0.15
CA ALA A 44 -2.92 -13.87 0.05
C ALA A 44 -2.77 -12.54 0.78
N THR A 45 -1.90 -12.46 1.80
CA THR A 45 -1.67 -11.21 2.54
C THR A 45 -0.96 -10.15 1.70
N VAL A 46 0.01 -10.54 0.87
CA VAL A 46 0.70 -9.62 -0.04
C VAL A 46 -0.30 -9.06 -1.05
N PHE A 47 -1.13 -9.92 -1.63
CA PHE A 47 -2.21 -9.51 -2.52
C PHE A 47 -3.21 -8.59 -1.81
N ALA A 48 -3.78 -9.04 -0.68
CA ALA A 48 -4.88 -8.36 -0.01
C ALA A 48 -4.47 -6.99 0.54
N THR A 49 -3.23 -6.85 1.03
CA THR A 49 -2.74 -5.55 1.51
C THR A 49 -2.81 -4.50 0.40
N TRP A 50 -2.52 -4.88 -0.85
CA TRP A 50 -2.46 -3.99 -1.99
C TRP A 50 -3.78 -3.90 -2.75
N PHE A 51 -4.61 -4.93 -2.68
CA PHE A 51 -5.93 -4.98 -3.31
C PHE A 51 -7.00 -4.30 -2.44
N GLY A 52 -6.87 -2.99 -2.25
CA GLY A 52 -7.75 -2.16 -1.42
C GLY A 52 -8.75 -1.30 -2.20
N SER A 53 -9.15 -0.16 -1.62
CA SER A 53 -10.04 0.80 -2.29
C SER A 53 -9.48 1.35 -3.60
N GLU A 54 -8.17 1.61 -3.62
CA GLU A 54 -7.44 2.12 -4.77
C GLU A 54 -7.62 1.22 -5.98
N THR A 55 -7.36 -0.08 -5.85
CA THR A 55 -7.42 -1.03 -6.97
C THR A 55 -8.85 -1.29 -7.45
N VAL A 56 -9.83 -1.31 -6.53
CA VAL A 56 -11.21 -1.60 -6.95
C VAL A 56 -11.89 -0.36 -7.51
N VAL A 57 -11.75 0.78 -6.84
CA VAL A 57 -12.52 2.00 -7.13
C VAL A 57 -11.65 3.08 -7.77
N GLY A 58 -10.44 3.32 -7.24
CA GLY A 58 -9.52 4.35 -7.71
C GLY A 58 -9.05 4.13 -9.15
N ILE A 59 -8.28 3.07 -9.42
CA ILE A 59 -7.75 2.79 -10.76
C ILE A 59 -8.86 2.51 -11.78
N SER A 60 -10.00 2.00 -11.34
CA SER A 60 -11.17 1.82 -12.21
C SER A 60 -11.69 3.17 -12.70
N ALA A 61 -11.75 4.18 -11.82
CA ALA A 61 -12.10 5.55 -12.16
C ALA A 61 -11.05 6.19 -13.06
N THR A 62 -9.77 6.06 -12.72
CA THR A 62 -8.66 6.58 -13.53
C THR A 62 -8.64 5.97 -14.93
N PHE A 63 -8.90 4.66 -15.07
CA PHE A 63 -8.99 4.01 -16.39
C PHE A 63 -10.14 4.57 -17.25
N LEU A 64 -11.30 4.83 -16.63
CA LEU A 64 -12.44 5.43 -17.32
C LEU A 64 -12.10 6.82 -17.88
N GLN A 65 -11.32 7.61 -17.15
CA GLN A 65 -10.92 8.97 -17.53
C GLN A 65 -9.73 8.98 -18.51
N GLU A 66 -8.70 8.20 -18.24
CA GLU A 66 -7.37 8.32 -18.86
C GLU A 66 -6.90 7.06 -19.61
N GLY A 67 -7.58 5.92 -19.45
CA GLY A 67 -7.13 4.63 -19.98
C GLY A 67 -5.84 4.14 -19.31
N LEU A 68 -5.05 3.31 -20.00
CA LEU A 68 -3.79 2.76 -19.48
C LEU A 68 -2.71 3.81 -19.22
N ARG A 69 -2.83 5.03 -19.77
CA ARG A 69 -1.87 6.13 -19.51
C ARG A 69 -1.94 6.61 -18.06
N GLY A 70 -3.15 6.67 -17.49
CA GLY A 70 -3.33 7.04 -16.09
C GLY A 70 -2.96 5.93 -15.10
N LEU A 71 -2.60 4.72 -15.58
CA LEU A 71 -2.36 3.54 -14.73
C LEU A 71 -0.88 3.16 -14.61
N TRP A 72 0.05 4.06 -14.95
CA TRP A 72 1.48 3.77 -14.88
C TRP A 72 1.94 3.42 -13.46
N SER A 73 1.40 4.08 -12.45
CA SER A 73 1.68 3.84 -11.04
C SER A 73 0.99 2.58 -10.50
N ASP A 74 -0.33 2.45 -10.66
CA ASP A 74 -1.14 1.30 -10.27
C ASP A 74 -1.98 0.84 -11.48
N PRO A 75 -1.91 -0.45 -11.89
CA PRO A 75 -1.26 -1.56 -11.17
C PRO A 75 0.21 -1.77 -11.52
N PHE A 76 0.75 -1.11 -12.55
CA PHE A 76 2.06 -1.49 -13.11
C PHE A 76 3.23 -1.24 -12.14
N GLY A 77 3.34 -0.03 -11.58
CA GLY A 77 4.35 0.29 -10.56
C GLY A 77 4.16 -0.50 -9.27
N ALA A 78 2.94 -0.59 -8.74
CA ALA A 78 2.62 -1.37 -7.54
C ALA A 78 3.03 -2.86 -7.66
N SER A 79 2.68 -3.48 -8.79
CA SER A 79 3.07 -4.87 -9.10
C SER A 79 4.59 -5.02 -9.23
N LEU A 80 5.23 -4.05 -9.88
CA LEU A 80 6.67 -4.01 -10.04
C LEU A 80 7.36 -3.98 -8.67
N CYS A 81 6.88 -3.15 -7.72
CA CYS A 81 7.38 -3.14 -6.35
C CYS A 81 7.39 -4.54 -5.72
N LEU A 82 6.22 -5.19 -5.69
CA LEU A 82 6.04 -6.49 -5.02
C LEU A 82 6.91 -7.60 -5.64
N ILE A 83 7.02 -7.61 -6.97
CA ILE A 83 7.86 -8.57 -7.70
C ILE A 83 9.35 -8.28 -7.44
N LEU A 84 9.78 -7.02 -7.51
CA LEU A 84 11.17 -6.63 -7.24
C LEU A 84 11.58 -6.91 -5.80
N VAL A 85 10.67 -6.69 -4.84
CA VAL A 85 10.88 -7.07 -3.44
C VAL A 85 11.15 -8.56 -3.35
N GLY A 86 10.29 -9.39 -3.94
CA GLY A 86 10.48 -10.84 -3.95
C GLY A 86 11.82 -11.26 -4.57
N LEU A 87 12.16 -10.71 -5.73
CA LEU A 87 13.37 -11.08 -6.48
C LEU A 87 14.67 -10.64 -5.80
N PHE A 88 14.69 -9.41 -5.27
CA PHE A 88 15.92 -8.76 -4.84
C PHE A 88 15.97 -8.56 -3.32
N PHE A 89 14.94 -7.98 -2.71
CA PHE A 89 15.01 -7.48 -1.33
C PHE A 89 14.60 -8.50 -0.26
N ALA A 90 13.67 -9.40 -0.57
CA ALA A 90 13.05 -10.30 0.40
C ALA A 90 14.09 -11.21 1.05
N ARG A 91 14.93 -11.86 0.24
CA ARG A 91 15.97 -12.78 0.70
C ARG A 91 17.00 -12.13 1.65
N PRO A 92 17.71 -11.05 1.27
CA PRO A 92 18.70 -10.43 2.15
C PRO A 92 18.06 -9.86 3.41
N LEU A 93 16.89 -9.22 3.31
CA LEU A 93 16.20 -8.63 4.47
C LEU A 93 15.68 -9.70 5.45
N TYR A 94 15.12 -10.80 4.94
CA TYR A 94 14.60 -11.91 5.76
C TYR A 94 15.67 -12.53 6.67
N ARG A 95 16.92 -12.61 6.18
CA ARG A 95 18.07 -13.18 6.91
C ARG A 95 18.54 -12.34 8.09
N LEU A 96 18.21 -11.05 8.10
CA LEU A 96 18.62 -10.14 9.17
C LEU A 96 17.78 -10.30 10.45
N ASN A 97 16.63 -10.98 10.35
CA ASN A 97 15.74 -11.26 11.48
C ASN A 97 15.39 -10.00 12.30
N LEU A 98 15.05 -8.92 11.60
CA LEU A 98 14.72 -7.63 12.17
C LEU A 98 13.21 -7.52 12.44
N LEU A 99 12.81 -6.67 13.38
CA LEU A 99 11.39 -6.43 13.66
C LEU A 99 10.82 -5.40 12.67
N THR A 100 11.58 -4.37 12.37
CA THR A 100 11.19 -3.31 11.43
C THR A 100 12.26 -3.04 10.39
N LEU A 101 11.85 -2.37 9.31
CA LEU A 101 12.81 -1.85 8.34
C LEU A 101 13.65 -0.70 8.93
N GLY A 102 13.11 0.03 9.91
CA GLY A 102 13.86 0.99 10.72
C GLY A 102 15.11 0.38 11.35
N ASP A 103 15.01 -0.84 11.87
CA ASP A 103 16.15 -1.55 12.46
C ASP A 103 17.28 -1.79 11.45
N TYR A 104 16.92 -2.02 10.18
CA TYR A 104 17.91 -2.19 9.12
C TYR A 104 18.71 -0.89 8.92
N TYR A 105 18.03 0.26 8.85
CA TYR A 105 18.69 1.56 8.74
C TYR A 105 19.57 1.84 9.96
N ARG A 106 19.12 1.49 11.16
CA ARG A 106 19.90 1.60 12.39
C ARG A 106 21.17 0.78 12.31
N MET A 107 21.05 -0.49 11.97
CA MET A 107 22.17 -1.41 11.87
C MET A 107 23.14 -1.01 10.76
N ARG A 108 22.65 -0.49 9.63
CA ARG A 108 23.47 -0.16 8.46
C ARG A 108 24.15 1.20 8.54
N TYR A 109 23.48 2.18 9.14
CA TYR A 109 23.90 3.60 9.10
C TYR A 109 23.84 4.32 10.45
N GLY A 110 23.20 3.74 11.46
CA GLY A 110 23.06 4.34 12.79
C GLY A 110 21.72 5.05 13.02
N ARG A 111 21.57 5.57 14.25
CA ARG A 111 20.30 6.06 14.80
C ARG A 111 19.68 7.23 14.02
N THR A 112 20.49 8.17 13.54
CA THR A 112 19.95 9.36 12.85
C THR A 112 19.25 8.97 11.56
N VAL A 113 19.86 8.08 10.76
CA VAL A 113 19.28 7.60 9.50
C VAL A 113 18.04 6.76 9.77
N GLU A 114 18.06 5.90 10.79
CA GLU A 114 16.88 5.17 11.24
C GLU A 114 15.69 6.10 11.49
N VAL A 115 15.86 7.14 12.32
CA VAL A 115 14.75 8.02 12.70
C VAL A 115 14.22 8.78 11.49
N LEU A 116 15.11 9.31 10.63
CA LEU A 116 14.69 10.05 9.43
C LEU A 116 13.92 9.18 8.44
N CYS A 117 14.43 7.98 8.12
CA CYS A 117 13.73 7.05 7.22
C CYS A 117 12.43 6.53 7.84
N SER A 118 12.42 6.25 9.16
CA SER A 118 11.21 5.78 9.86
C SER A 118 10.12 6.85 9.86
N LEU A 119 10.47 8.12 10.07
CA LEU A 119 9.52 9.24 9.98
C LEU A 119 8.97 9.39 8.55
N ALA A 120 9.83 9.32 7.54
CA ALA A 120 9.41 9.38 6.14
C ALA A 120 8.41 8.26 5.79
N ILE A 121 8.69 7.03 6.23
CA ILE A 121 7.79 5.89 6.07
C ILE A 121 6.46 6.14 6.82
N VAL A 122 6.49 6.54 8.09
CA VAL A 122 5.27 6.81 8.87
C VAL A 122 4.41 7.90 8.23
N ILE A 123 5.01 8.99 7.76
CA ILE A 123 4.30 10.08 7.09
C ILE A 123 3.67 9.60 5.78
N SER A 124 4.36 8.75 5.00
CA SER A 124 3.78 8.23 3.75
C SER A 124 2.47 7.47 3.97
N TYR A 125 2.34 6.70 5.06
CA TYR A 125 1.09 5.99 5.34
C TYR A 125 -0.10 6.90 5.59
N LEU A 126 0.09 8.19 5.88
CA LEU A 126 -1.01 9.12 6.06
C LEU A 126 -1.89 9.18 4.80
N GLY A 127 -1.28 9.35 3.62
CA GLY A 127 -2.01 9.39 2.35
C GLY A 127 -2.72 8.08 2.05
N TRP A 128 -1.99 6.97 2.17
CA TRP A 128 -2.53 5.67 1.80
C TRP A 128 -3.68 5.20 2.69
N VAL A 129 -3.56 5.35 4.01
CA VAL A 129 -4.64 4.95 4.93
C VAL A 129 -5.84 5.88 4.74
N SER A 130 -5.61 7.19 4.57
CA SER A 130 -6.70 8.14 4.35
C SER A 130 -7.50 7.82 3.09
N ALA A 131 -6.85 7.33 2.03
CA ALA A 131 -7.54 6.86 0.82
C ALA A 131 -8.48 5.68 1.09
N GLN A 132 -8.11 4.79 2.02
CA GLN A 132 -9.00 3.70 2.48
C GLN A 132 -10.20 4.26 3.26
N ILE A 133 -9.96 5.23 4.15
CA ILE A 133 -11.04 5.83 4.96
C ILE A 133 -12.03 6.61 4.09
N THR A 134 -11.55 7.40 3.12
CA THR A 134 -12.37 8.09 2.13
C THR A 134 -13.27 7.11 1.38
N ALA A 135 -12.73 5.96 0.97
CA ALA A 135 -13.50 4.91 0.31
C ALA A 135 -14.57 4.26 1.21
N LEU A 136 -14.28 4.04 2.50
CA LEU A 136 -15.30 3.58 3.46
C LEU A 136 -16.44 4.61 3.56
N GLY A 137 -16.11 5.89 3.60
CA GLY A 137 -17.07 7.00 3.56
C GLY A 137 -18.02 6.92 2.36
N LEU A 138 -17.43 6.80 1.17
CA LEU A 138 -18.14 6.65 -0.10
C LEU A 138 -19.04 5.42 -0.09
N VAL A 139 -18.54 4.24 0.30
CA VAL A 139 -19.32 3.01 0.26
C VAL A 139 -20.48 3.05 1.27
N PHE A 140 -20.29 3.61 2.46
CA PHE A 140 -21.39 3.76 3.42
C PHE A 140 -22.43 4.78 2.98
N ASN A 141 -22.03 5.87 2.34
CA ASN A 141 -22.96 6.83 1.75
C ASN A 141 -23.84 6.15 0.69
N ILE A 142 -23.21 5.39 -0.21
CA ILE A 142 -23.89 4.63 -1.26
C ILE A 142 -24.86 3.59 -0.69
N LEU A 143 -24.40 2.76 0.25
CA LEU A 143 -25.23 1.70 0.85
C LEU A 143 -26.40 2.21 1.67
N SER A 144 -26.30 3.44 2.19
CA SER A 144 -27.35 4.09 2.97
C SER A 144 -28.26 4.98 2.13
N ASP A 145 -28.09 4.99 0.79
CA ASP A 145 -28.83 5.85 -0.13
C ASP A 145 -28.76 7.34 0.28
N GLY A 146 -27.56 7.78 0.67
CA GLY A 146 -27.30 9.15 1.10
C GLY A 146 -27.69 9.48 2.54
N ALA A 147 -28.31 8.57 3.29
CA ALA A 147 -28.69 8.83 4.69
C ALA A 147 -27.49 9.03 5.62
N ILE A 148 -26.34 8.41 5.30
CA ILE A 148 -25.05 8.64 5.95
C ILE A 148 -24.22 9.51 5.01
N SER A 149 -23.81 10.71 5.45
CA SER A 149 -22.89 11.54 4.66
C SER A 149 -21.52 10.88 4.52
N ASN A 150 -20.75 11.20 3.47
CA ASN A 150 -19.39 10.69 3.29
C ASN A 150 -18.52 10.89 4.54
N GLN A 151 -18.59 12.07 5.16
CA GLN A 151 -17.85 12.38 6.39
C GLN A 151 -18.26 11.50 7.58
N THR A 152 -19.56 11.25 7.74
CA THR A 152 -20.06 10.34 8.79
C THR A 152 -19.65 8.90 8.50
N GLY A 153 -19.68 8.50 7.23
CA GLY A 153 -19.19 7.20 6.79
C GLY A 153 -17.70 7.01 7.11
N MET A 154 -16.87 8.03 6.87
CA MET A 154 -15.44 8.01 7.24
C MET A 154 -15.25 7.79 8.75
N LEU A 155 -16.02 8.50 9.59
CA LEU A 155 -15.99 8.35 11.05
C LEU A 155 -16.37 6.93 11.49
N ILE A 156 -17.43 6.36 10.92
CA ILE A 156 -17.86 4.99 11.20
C ILE A 156 -16.77 4.01 10.74
N GLY A 157 -16.23 4.21 9.54
CA GLY A 157 -15.20 3.36 8.94
C GLY A 157 -13.94 3.28 9.80
N ILE A 158 -13.36 4.43 10.17
CA ILE A 158 -12.15 4.43 11.00
C ILE A 158 -12.41 3.84 12.40
N ALA A 159 -13.59 4.08 12.99
CA ALA A 159 -13.95 3.50 14.28
C ALA A 159 -14.03 1.96 14.22
N VAL A 160 -14.63 1.42 13.15
CA VAL A 160 -14.71 -0.04 12.93
C VAL A 160 -13.31 -0.63 12.70
N VAL A 161 -12.49 -0.01 11.83
CA VAL A 161 -11.12 -0.46 11.57
C VAL A 161 -10.27 -0.46 12.83
N LEU A 162 -10.36 0.59 13.65
CA LEU A 162 -9.66 0.69 14.93
C LEU A 162 -10.07 -0.43 15.90
N ALA A 163 -11.36 -0.73 15.97
CA ALA A 163 -11.90 -1.67 16.97
C ALA A 163 -11.23 -3.05 16.92
N TYR A 164 -10.90 -3.59 15.75
CA TYR A 164 -10.22 -4.88 15.64
C TYR A 164 -8.71 -4.78 15.38
N THR A 165 -8.21 -3.67 14.80
CA THR A 165 -6.77 -3.47 14.59
C THR A 165 -6.00 -3.40 15.91
N LEU A 166 -6.59 -2.77 16.95
CA LEU A 166 -5.97 -2.63 18.27
C LEU A 166 -5.66 -3.96 18.99
N PHE A 167 -6.44 -5.00 18.69
CA PHE A 167 -6.30 -6.30 19.35
C PHE A 167 -5.68 -7.35 18.44
N GLY A 168 -5.89 -7.26 17.13
CA GLY A 168 -5.63 -8.32 16.17
C GLY A 168 -4.17 -8.61 15.83
N GLY A 169 -3.33 -7.57 15.71
CA GLY A 169 -1.96 -7.71 15.21
C GLY A 169 -1.86 -8.45 13.86
N MET A 170 -0.66 -8.93 13.52
CA MET A 170 -0.38 -9.59 12.23
C MET A 170 -1.16 -10.90 12.05
N TRP A 171 -1.50 -11.63 13.12
CA TRP A 171 -2.32 -12.85 13.03
C TRP A 171 -3.75 -12.57 12.58
N SER A 172 -4.36 -11.51 13.11
CA SER A 172 -5.69 -11.07 12.66
C SER A 172 -5.65 -10.69 11.20
N VAL A 173 -4.71 -9.83 10.81
CA VAL A 173 -4.53 -9.39 9.42
C VAL A 173 -4.37 -10.61 8.52
N ALA A 174 -3.47 -11.53 8.86
CA ALA A 174 -3.20 -12.70 8.01
C ALA A 174 -4.43 -13.59 7.77
N LEU A 175 -5.25 -13.82 8.79
CA LEU A 175 -6.42 -14.68 8.67
C LEU A 175 -7.58 -13.97 7.98
N THR A 176 -7.81 -12.68 8.28
CA THR A 176 -8.82 -11.88 7.59
C THR A 176 -8.45 -11.77 6.12
N ASP A 177 -7.21 -11.41 5.79
CA ASP A 177 -6.74 -11.26 4.41
C ASP A 177 -6.99 -12.53 3.59
N PHE A 178 -6.65 -13.70 4.12
CA PHE A 178 -6.84 -14.97 3.41
C PHE A 178 -8.32 -15.25 3.08
N MET A 179 -9.21 -15.04 4.05
CA MET A 179 -10.65 -15.21 3.83
C MET A 179 -11.17 -14.17 2.82
N GLN A 180 -10.84 -12.91 3.06
CA GLN A 180 -11.36 -11.76 2.35
C GLN A 180 -10.90 -11.73 0.88
N MET A 181 -9.63 -12.06 0.64
CA MET A 181 -9.07 -12.27 -0.70
C MET A 181 -9.88 -13.31 -1.47
N THR A 182 -10.18 -14.45 -0.85
CA THR A 182 -10.92 -15.53 -1.52
C THR A 182 -12.31 -15.05 -1.94
N ILE A 183 -12.99 -14.30 -1.08
CA ILE A 183 -14.36 -13.83 -1.32
C ILE A 183 -14.38 -12.73 -2.39
N ILE A 184 -13.45 -11.77 -2.35
CA ILE A 184 -13.40 -10.68 -3.35
C ILE A 184 -13.05 -11.20 -4.74
N VAL A 185 -12.11 -12.14 -4.82
CA VAL A 185 -11.70 -12.79 -6.09
C VAL A 185 -12.90 -13.49 -6.74
N VAL A 186 -13.60 -14.34 -5.98
CA VAL A 186 -14.77 -15.06 -6.49
C VAL A 186 -15.91 -14.10 -6.82
N GLY A 187 -16.14 -13.10 -5.96
CA GLY A 187 -17.19 -12.10 -6.15
C GLY A 187 -17.00 -11.27 -7.41
N LEU A 188 -15.80 -10.73 -7.62
CA LEU A 188 -15.50 -9.91 -8.80
C LEU A 188 -15.54 -10.72 -10.10
N PHE A 189 -15.08 -11.98 -10.11
CA PHE A 189 -15.23 -12.81 -11.32
C PHE A 189 -16.68 -13.13 -11.64
N TYR A 190 -17.49 -13.43 -10.63
CA TYR A 190 -18.93 -13.64 -10.83
C TYR A 190 -19.59 -12.38 -11.41
N ILE A 191 -19.27 -11.20 -10.88
CA ILE A 191 -19.78 -9.93 -11.37
C ILE A 191 -19.31 -9.66 -12.80
N ALA A 192 -18.02 -9.84 -13.10
CA ALA A 192 -17.47 -9.66 -14.44
C ALA A 192 -18.18 -10.56 -15.46
N TRP A 193 -18.52 -11.80 -15.08
CA TRP A 193 -19.29 -12.71 -15.92
C TRP A 193 -20.71 -12.19 -16.20
N VAL A 194 -21.43 -11.72 -15.18
CA VAL A 194 -22.79 -11.15 -15.36
C VAL A 194 -22.75 -9.89 -16.23
N VAL A 195 -21.83 -8.96 -15.91
CA VAL A 195 -21.66 -7.69 -16.62
C VAL A 195 -21.24 -7.91 -18.08
N SER A 196 -20.39 -8.90 -18.34
CA SER A 196 -20.05 -9.30 -19.72
C SER A 196 -21.28 -9.70 -20.53
N GLY A 197 -22.22 -10.46 -19.95
CA GLY A 197 -23.47 -10.82 -20.62
C GLY A 197 -24.33 -9.60 -20.95
N MET A 198 -24.39 -8.63 -20.05
CA MET A 198 -25.15 -7.38 -20.23
C MET A 198 -24.53 -6.44 -21.28
N ALA A 199 -23.21 -6.40 -21.34
CA ALA A 199 -22.46 -5.55 -22.28
C ALA A 199 -22.32 -6.17 -23.69
N GLY A 200 -22.89 -7.35 -23.93
CA GLY A 200 -22.81 -8.02 -25.24
C GLY A 200 -21.53 -8.85 -25.46
N GLY A 201 -20.88 -9.30 -24.39
CA GLY A 201 -19.68 -10.14 -24.40
C GLY A 201 -18.39 -9.39 -24.09
N VAL A 202 -17.36 -10.13 -23.66
CA VAL A 202 -16.03 -9.56 -23.33
C VAL A 202 -15.43 -8.86 -24.55
N ASP A 203 -15.52 -9.48 -25.73
CA ASP A 203 -14.93 -8.94 -26.97
C ASP A 203 -15.51 -7.57 -27.33
N THR A 204 -16.81 -7.36 -27.12
CA THR A 204 -17.49 -6.08 -27.37
C THR A 204 -16.94 -4.97 -26.48
N VAL A 205 -16.75 -5.26 -25.18
CA VAL A 205 -16.18 -4.31 -24.21
C VAL A 205 -14.74 -3.96 -24.57
N VAL A 206 -13.93 -4.98 -24.89
CA VAL A 206 -12.50 -4.81 -25.22
C VAL A 206 -12.34 -4.04 -26.53
N ALA A 207 -13.10 -4.38 -27.57
CA ALA A 207 -13.06 -3.66 -28.85
C ALA A 207 -13.52 -2.21 -28.70
N HIS A 208 -14.52 -1.94 -27.87
CA HIS A 208 -14.95 -0.58 -27.56
C HIS A 208 -13.85 0.21 -26.83
N ALA A 209 -13.17 -0.40 -25.86
CA ALA A 209 -12.03 0.19 -25.16
C ALA A 209 -10.86 0.51 -26.09
N GLU A 210 -10.55 -0.41 -27.00
CA GLU A 210 -9.51 -0.24 -28.01
C GLU A 210 -9.84 0.91 -28.97
N ALA A 211 -11.07 0.94 -29.51
CA ALA A 211 -11.54 1.99 -30.40
C ALA A 211 -11.54 3.37 -29.73
N ALA A 212 -11.80 3.42 -28.41
CA ALA A 212 -11.71 4.61 -27.59
C ALA A 212 -10.26 4.98 -27.18
N GLY A 213 -9.24 4.23 -27.65
CA GLY A 213 -7.83 4.49 -27.37
C GLY A 213 -7.42 4.21 -25.91
N ARG A 214 -8.23 3.47 -25.15
CA ARG A 214 -8.00 3.24 -23.71
C ARG A 214 -6.81 2.32 -23.43
N PHE A 215 -6.35 1.54 -24.42
CA PHE A 215 -5.17 0.68 -24.29
C PHE A 215 -3.85 1.34 -24.69
N ASN A 216 -3.85 2.64 -25.00
CA ASN A 216 -2.61 3.37 -25.24
C ASN A 216 -1.79 3.41 -23.94
N PHE A 217 -0.79 2.54 -23.81
CA PHE A 217 0.07 2.49 -22.62
C PHE A 217 1.28 3.42 -22.72
N LEU A 218 1.90 3.50 -23.89
CA LEU A 218 3.13 4.27 -24.05
C LEU A 218 2.85 5.79 -24.03
N PRO A 219 3.75 6.58 -23.39
CA PRO A 219 3.71 8.03 -23.48
C PRO A 219 3.93 8.49 -24.91
N ALA A 220 3.57 9.74 -25.22
CA ALA A 220 4.06 10.35 -26.46
C ALA A 220 5.60 10.43 -26.42
N PHE A 221 6.23 10.49 -27.59
CA PHE A 221 7.69 10.65 -27.71
C PHE A 221 8.14 12.09 -27.43
N GLU A 222 7.60 12.69 -26.37
CA GLU A 222 7.97 14.00 -25.86
C GLU A 222 8.73 13.84 -24.54
N PRO A 223 9.78 14.64 -24.30
CA PRO A 223 10.57 14.53 -23.08
C PRO A 223 9.74 14.60 -21.79
N ARG A 224 8.69 15.44 -21.75
CA ARG A 224 7.82 15.58 -20.57
C ARG A 224 7.04 14.29 -20.29
N ASP A 225 6.43 13.71 -21.31
CA ASP A 225 5.60 12.51 -21.17
C ASP A 225 6.44 11.29 -20.81
N ILE A 226 7.65 11.17 -21.37
CA ILE A 226 8.60 10.11 -20.99
C ILE A 226 9.00 10.25 -19.52
N MET A 227 9.23 11.48 -19.03
CA MET A 227 9.59 11.70 -17.63
C MET A 227 8.41 11.46 -16.70
N ALA A 228 7.19 11.83 -17.08
CA ALA A 228 5.96 11.50 -16.35
C ALA A 228 5.74 9.98 -16.27
N PHE A 229 5.93 9.26 -17.38
CA PHE A 229 5.85 7.80 -17.45
C PHE A 229 6.83 7.12 -16.48
N LEU A 230 8.10 7.52 -16.54
CA LEU A 230 9.11 6.99 -15.64
C LEU A 230 8.83 7.36 -14.18
N ALA A 231 8.40 8.60 -13.92
CA ALA A 231 8.08 9.05 -12.58
C ALA A 231 6.89 8.28 -11.98
N GLY A 232 5.81 8.05 -12.73
CA GLY A 232 4.64 7.30 -12.27
C GLY A 232 4.98 5.85 -11.89
N ILE A 233 5.62 5.12 -12.81
CA ILE A 233 6.05 3.73 -12.55
C ILE A 233 7.00 3.65 -11.36
N LEU A 234 8.00 4.54 -11.30
CA LEU A 234 9.05 4.44 -10.30
C LEU A 234 8.62 4.99 -8.94
N THR A 235 7.67 5.90 -8.87
CA THR A 235 7.12 6.39 -7.59
C THR A 235 6.43 5.27 -6.84
N MET A 236 5.48 4.58 -7.49
CA MET A 236 4.84 3.43 -6.89
C MET A 236 5.79 2.21 -6.82
N GLY A 237 6.60 2.00 -7.86
CA GLY A 237 7.49 0.84 -7.95
C GLY A 237 8.64 0.85 -6.93
N PHE A 238 9.38 1.94 -6.83
CA PHE A 238 10.54 2.04 -5.94
C PHE A 238 10.19 2.72 -4.61
N GLY A 239 9.28 3.69 -4.62
CA GLY A 239 8.85 4.40 -3.41
C GLY A 239 8.15 3.48 -2.41
N SER A 240 7.53 2.40 -2.88
CA SER A 240 6.86 1.44 -1.99
C SER A 240 7.78 0.34 -1.45
N ILE A 241 8.99 0.13 -2.00
CA ILE A 241 9.92 -0.90 -1.51
C ILE A 241 10.33 -0.69 -0.04
N PRO A 242 10.59 0.56 0.43
CA PRO A 242 10.90 0.83 1.83
C PRO A 242 9.72 0.73 2.81
N GLN A 243 8.53 0.33 2.35
CA GLN A 243 7.37 0.31 3.22
C GLN A 243 7.42 -0.82 4.24
N GLN A 244 6.90 -0.53 5.43
CA GLN A 244 6.95 -1.45 6.55
C GLN A 244 5.98 -2.63 6.35
N ASP A 245 4.83 -2.45 5.71
CA ASP A 245 3.89 -3.54 5.39
C ASP A 245 4.57 -4.57 4.48
N VAL A 246 5.20 -4.13 3.39
CA VAL A 246 5.97 -4.97 2.46
C VAL A 246 7.02 -5.79 3.23
N PHE A 247 7.83 -5.12 4.06
CA PHE A 247 8.84 -5.78 4.89
C PHE A 247 8.21 -6.76 5.89
N GLN A 248 7.13 -6.39 6.57
CA GLN A 248 6.44 -7.24 7.54
C GLN A 248 5.91 -8.54 6.92
N ARG A 249 5.41 -8.51 5.68
CA ARG A 249 4.86 -9.71 5.02
C ARG A 249 5.97 -10.67 4.61
N VAL A 250 7.09 -10.14 4.11
CA VAL A 250 8.33 -10.92 3.91
C VAL A 250 8.76 -11.57 5.22
N ASN A 251 8.78 -10.79 6.31
CA ASN A 251 9.29 -11.25 7.60
C ASN A 251 8.35 -12.26 8.30
N ALA A 252 7.05 -12.23 8.02
CA ALA A 252 6.07 -13.16 8.60
C ALA A 252 6.12 -14.58 7.99
N ALA A 253 6.81 -14.75 6.87
CA ALA A 253 6.94 -16.04 6.20
C ALA A 253 7.73 -17.07 7.04
N ARG A 254 7.30 -18.34 7.01
CA ARG A 254 8.00 -19.44 7.71
C ARG A 254 9.37 -19.82 7.16
N SER A 255 9.72 -19.34 5.97
CA SER A 255 11.04 -19.56 5.39
C SER A 255 11.37 -18.49 4.36
N GLU A 256 12.66 -18.27 4.13
CA GLU A 256 13.18 -17.37 3.10
C GLU A 256 12.59 -17.64 1.70
N ARG A 257 12.49 -18.92 1.31
CA ARG A 257 11.91 -19.32 0.02
C ARG A 257 10.45 -18.88 -0.10
N ILE A 258 9.69 -18.99 0.99
CA ILE A 258 8.28 -18.60 1.04
C ILE A 258 8.15 -17.08 1.02
N ALA A 259 9.06 -16.36 1.69
CA ALA A 259 9.10 -14.90 1.64
C ALA A 259 9.25 -14.40 0.19
N VAL A 260 10.22 -14.95 -0.55
CA VAL A 260 10.46 -14.63 -1.97
C VAL A 260 9.27 -15.03 -2.85
N THR A 261 8.86 -16.30 -2.77
CA THR A 261 7.83 -16.84 -3.67
C THR A 261 6.47 -16.20 -3.40
N GLY A 262 6.14 -15.96 -2.13
CA GLY A 262 4.87 -15.34 -1.73
C GLY A 262 4.76 -13.90 -2.21
N SER A 263 5.84 -13.11 -2.14
CA SER A 263 5.86 -11.75 -2.69
C SER A 263 5.66 -11.72 -4.21
N ILE A 264 6.35 -12.61 -4.94
CA ILE A 264 6.23 -12.68 -6.42
C ILE A 264 4.82 -13.13 -6.84
N LEU A 265 4.30 -14.19 -6.22
CA LEU A 265 2.96 -14.69 -6.54
C LEU A 265 1.88 -13.68 -6.15
N GLY A 266 2.02 -13.02 -5.00
CA GLY A 266 1.08 -11.99 -4.54
C GLY A 266 1.06 -10.81 -5.50
N GLY A 267 2.23 -10.27 -5.86
CA GLY A 267 2.35 -9.17 -6.81
C GLY A 267 1.88 -9.51 -8.22
N SER A 268 2.19 -10.71 -8.72
CA SER A 268 1.72 -11.16 -10.03
C SER A 268 0.21 -11.39 -10.05
N GLY A 269 -0.33 -11.97 -8.97
CA GLY A 269 -1.76 -12.15 -8.79
C GLY A 269 -2.50 -10.82 -8.76
N TYR A 270 -1.98 -9.84 -8.01
CA TYR A 270 -2.51 -8.49 -7.94
C TYR A 270 -2.55 -7.83 -9.33
N PHE A 271 -1.44 -7.89 -10.08
CA PHE A 271 -1.36 -7.32 -11.42
C PHE A 271 -2.48 -7.83 -12.33
N VAL A 272 -2.66 -9.15 -12.40
CA VAL A 272 -3.66 -9.77 -13.28
C VAL A 272 -5.08 -9.43 -12.81
N PHE A 273 -5.31 -9.43 -11.50
CA PHE A 273 -6.64 -9.20 -10.95
C PHE A 273 -7.09 -7.75 -10.98
N ALA A 274 -6.17 -6.78 -10.97
CA ALA A 274 -6.49 -5.35 -11.05
C ALA A 274 -7.31 -5.01 -12.30
N PHE A 275 -7.16 -5.77 -13.39
CA PHE A 275 -7.94 -5.58 -14.62
C PHE A 275 -9.40 -6.04 -14.52
N VAL A 276 -9.77 -6.85 -13.53
CA VAL A 276 -11.16 -7.32 -13.36
C VAL A 276 -12.10 -6.18 -12.95
N PRO A 277 -11.86 -5.40 -11.88
CA PRO A 277 -12.70 -4.24 -11.56
C PRO A 277 -12.65 -3.16 -12.64
N ILE A 278 -11.50 -2.97 -13.32
CA ILE A 278 -11.39 -2.07 -14.48
C ILE A 278 -12.36 -2.49 -15.59
N PHE A 279 -12.38 -3.78 -15.94
CA PHE A 279 -13.31 -4.32 -16.95
C PHE A 279 -14.78 -4.10 -16.54
N ILE A 280 -15.12 -4.36 -15.28
CA ILE A 280 -16.47 -4.17 -14.76
C ILE A 280 -16.88 -2.69 -14.85
N ALA A 281 -16.01 -1.78 -14.41
CA ALA A 281 -16.24 -0.35 -14.44
C ALA A 281 -16.38 0.17 -15.87
N TYR A 282 -15.49 -0.24 -16.77
CA TYR A 282 -15.52 0.16 -18.18
C TYR A 282 -16.79 -0.33 -18.89
N SER A 283 -17.30 -1.52 -18.52
CA SER A 283 -18.56 -2.03 -19.07
C SER A 283 -19.77 -1.13 -18.80
N ALA A 284 -19.71 -0.25 -17.78
CA ALA A 284 -20.74 0.76 -17.56
C ALA A 284 -20.94 1.68 -18.78
N THR A 285 -19.89 1.91 -19.60
CA THR A 285 -19.99 2.74 -20.82
C THR A 285 -20.96 2.16 -21.85
N LEU A 286 -21.15 0.85 -21.85
CA LEU A 286 -22.06 0.14 -22.75
C LEU A 286 -23.41 -0.16 -22.10
N ILE A 287 -23.43 -0.44 -20.80
CA ILE A 287 -24.64 -0.84 -20.06
C ILE A 287 -25.50 0.37 -19.69
N ASP A 288 -24.88 1.43 -19.16
CA ASP A 288 -25.57 2.64 -18.71
C ASP A 288 -24.75 3.91 -19.02
N PRO A 289 -24.86 4.43 -20.25
CA PRO A 289 -24.23 5.69 -20.64
C PRO A 289 -24.71 6.90 -19.82
N ALA A 290 -25.93 6.86 -19.25
CA ALA A 290 -26.46 7.96 -18.44
C ALA A 290 -25.75 8.02 -17.07
N LEU A 291 -25.47 6.87 -16.47
CA LEU A 291 -24.63 6.77 -15.28
C LEU A 291 -23.22 7.31 -15.55
N MET A 292 -22.64 6.97 -16.70
CA MET A 292 -21.32 7.45 -17.11
C MET A 292 -21.30 8.99 -17.18
N ASN A 293 -22.23 9.59 -17.92
CA ASN A 293 -22.31 11.04 -18.09
C ASN A 293 -22.57 11.79 -16.77
N ARG A 294 -23.20 11.16 -15.78
CA ARG A 294 -23.46 11.78 -14.48
C ARG A 294 -22.19 11.91 -13.64
N TYR A 295 -21.32 10.91 -13.67
CA TYR A 295 -20.24 10.77 -12.69
C TYR A 295 -18.83 10.90 -13.27
N ILE A 296 -18.62 10.74 -14.58
CA ILE A 296 -17.27 10.68 -15.16
C ILE A 296 -16.41 11.92 -14.87
N ASP A 297 -17.02 13.11 -14.88
CA ASP A 297 -16.33 14.39 -14.64
C ASP A 297 -16.49 14.90 -13.21
N THR A 298 -17.39 14.32 -12.41
CA THR A 298 -17.70 14.80 -11.04
C THR A 298 -17.12 13.91 -9.96
N ASP A 299 -17.35 12.59 -10.06
CA ASP A 299 -16.82 11.60 -9.13
C ASP A 299 -16.84 10.21 -9.79
N ALA A 300 -15.85 9.95 -10.66
CA ALA A 300 -15.77 8.71 -11.43
C ALA A 300 -15.66 7.45 -10.53
N GLN A 301 -15.25 7.62 -9.26
CA GLN A 301 -15.19 6.55 -8.25
C GLN A 301 -16.58 6.01 -7.91
N MET A 302 -17.65 6.78 -8.15
CA MET A 302 -19.03 6.35 -7.91
C MET A 302 -19.53 5.36 -8.97
N ILE A 303 -18.93 5.34 -10.16
CA ILE A 303 -19.47 4.62 -11.33
C ILE A 303 -19.54 3.12 -11.06
N LEU A 304 -18.45 2.51 -10.61
CA LEU A 304 -18.43 1.07 -10.37
C LEU A 304 -19.43 0.66 -9.27
N PRO A 305 -19.42 1.23 -8.05
CA PRO A 305 -20.41 0.88 -7.03
C PRO A 305 -21.86 1.11 -7.47
N GLN A 306 -22.15 2.20 -8.19
CA GLN A 306 -23.49 2.51 -8.68
C GLN A 306 -23.95 1.54 -9.77
N LEU A 307 -23.07 1.14 -10.69
CA LEU A 307 -23.37 0.10 -11.67
C LEU A 307 -23.82 -1.17 -10.96
N ILE A 308 -23.09 -1.59 -9.92
CA ILE A 308 -23.42 -2.80 -9.16
C ILE A 308 -24.78 -2.66 -8.47
N LEU A 309 -25.04 -1.54 -7.78
CA LEU A 309 -26.32 -1.35 -7.09
C LEU A 309 -27.52 -1.35 -8.04
N GLN A 310 -27.39 -0.71 -9.19
CA GLN A 310 -28.52 -0.46 -10.08
C GLN A 310 -28.81 -1.64 -11.01
N HIS A 311 -27.78 -2.41 -11.38
CA HIS A 311 -27.89 -3.41 -12.45
C HIS A 311 -27.69 -4.85 -11.99
N MET A 312 -27.07 -5.08 -10.83
CA MET A 312 -26.76 -6.46 -10.39
C MET A 312 -27.83 -7.04 -9.48
N PRO A 313 -28.03 -8.37 -9.48
CA PRO A 313 -28.91 -9.01 -8.52
C PRO A 313 -28.40 -8.86 -7.08
N LEU A 314 -29.30 -8.93 -6.10
CA LEU A 314 -28.96 -8.75 -4.67
C LEU A 314 -27.77 -9.61 -4.22
N PHE A 315 -27.65 -10.84 -4.70
CA PHE A 315 -26.52 -11.72 -4.37
C PHE A 315 -25.17 -11.13 -4.82
N ALA A 316 -25.08 -10.63 -6.05
CA ALA A 316 -23.88 -9.96 -6.57
C ALA A 316 -23.59 -8.68 -5.80
N GLN A 317 -24.62 -7.89 -5.47
CA GLN A 317 -24.46 -6.67 -4.67
C GLN A 317 -23.87 -6.98 -3.29
N VAL A 318 -24.40 -7.99 -2.59
CA VAL A 318 -23.89 -8.42 -1.28
C VAL A 318 -22.44 -8.89 -1.38
N MET A 319 -22.12 -9.70 -2.39
CA MET A 319 -20.75 -10.16 -2.63
C MET A 319 -19.80 -8.99 -2.89
N PHE A 320 -20.17 -8.06 -3.75
CA PHE A 320 -19.35 -6.88 -4.07
C PHE A 320 -19.12 -6.00 -2.84
N PHE A 321 -20.19 -5.49 -2.25
CA PHE A 321 -20.09 -4.51 -1.16
C PHE A 321 -19.53 -5.12 0.12
N GLY A 322 -19.88 -6.37 0.41
CA GLY A 322 -19.28 -7.13 1.50
C GLY A 322 -17.77 -7.26 1.29
N ALA A 323 -17.36 -7.81 0.15
CA ALA A 323 -15.95 -8.04 -0.14
C ALA A 323 -15.14 -6.74 -0.25
N LEU A 324 -15.68 -5.71 -0.90
CA LEU A 324 -15.07 -4.38 -1.04
C LEU A 324 -14.82 -3.76 0.33
N LEU A 325 -15.85 -3.64 1.18
CA LEU A 325 -15.67 -3.08 2.53
C LEU A 325 -14.64 -3.87 3.33
N SER A 326 -14.64 -5.19 3.18
CA SER A 326 -13.67 -6.06 3.83
C SER A 326 -12.24 -5.84 3.36
N ALA A 327 -12.02 -5.73 2.04
CA ALA A 327 -10.72 -5.47 1.47
C ALA A 327 -10.19 -4.11 1.93
N ILE A 328 -11.03 -3.07 1.86
CA ILE A 328 -10.69 -1.72 2.36
C ILE A 328 -10.31 -1.77 3.84
N MET A 329 -11.09 -2.51 4.64
CA MET A 329 -10.84 -2.70 6.06
C MET A 329 -9.52 -3.44 6.32
N SER A 330 -9.23 -4.53 5.61
CA SER A 330 -7.97 -5.28 5.76
C SER A 330 -6.76 -4.42 5.41
N THR A 331 -6.82 -3.70 4.28
CA THR A 331 -5.77 -2.76 3.88
C THR A 331 -5.58 -1.70 4.95
N ALA A 332 -6.66 -1.01 5.37
CA ALA A 332 -6.60 0.04 6.39
C ALA A 332 -6.04 -0.47 7.73
N SER A 333 -6.41 -1.68 8.14
CA SER A 333 -5.89 -2.31 9.36
C SER A 333 -4.37 -2.54 9.28
N GLY A 334 -3.91 -3.14 8.17
CA GLY A 334 -2.50 -3.41 7.93
C GLY A 334 -1.67 -2.14 7.85
N THR A 335 -2.18 -1.11 7.16
CA THR A 335 -1.51 0.17 6.95
C THR A 335 -1.65 1.15 8.11
N LEU A 336 -2.54 0.90 9.09
CA LEU A 336 -2.50 1.56 10.40
C LEU A 336 -1.47 0.90 11.33
N LEU A 337 -1.37 -0.43 11.29
CA LEU A 337 -0.47 -1.19 12.15
C LEU A 337 1.01 -0.96 11.79
N ALA A 338 1.36 -1.01 10.51
CA ALA A 338 2.74 -0.87 10.02
C ALA A 338 3.46 0.43 10.45
N PRO A 339 2.92 1.64 10.21
CA PRO A 339 3.52 2.88 10.69
C PRO A 339 3.52 2.96 12.22
N SER A 340 2.48 2.47 12.88
CA SER A 340 2.39 2.53 14.35
C SER A 340 3.48 1.68 15.02
N VAL A 341 3.78 0.50 14.46
CA VAL A 341 4.89 -0.34 14.90
C VAL A 341 6.22 0.35 14.62
N THR A 342 6.40 0.92 13.42
CA THR A 342 7.63 1.65 13.06
C THR A 342 7.87 2.84 14.01
N PHE A 343 6.84 3.62 14.29
CA PHE A 343 6.93 4.78 15.18
C PHE A 343 7.20 4.34 16.62
N SER A 344 6.49 3.34 17.13
CA SER A 344 6.66 2.86 18.50
C SER A 344 8.04 2.23 18.72
N GLU A 345 8.48 1.36 17.80
CA GLU A 345 9.75 0.64 17.91
C GLU A 345 10.94 1.53 17.61
N ASN A 346 10.92 2.24 16.47
CA ASN A 346 12.10 2.96 15.98
C ASN A 346 12.16 4.39 16.47
N ILE A 347 11.09 4.98 17.02
CA ILE A 347 11.12 6.37 17.48
C ILE A 347 10.93 6.42 18.99
N LEU A 348 9.85 5.83 19.51
CA LEU A 348 9.47 5.97 20.92
C LEU A 348 10.21 5.04 21.89
N ARG A 349 10.55 3.80 21.50
CA ARG A 349 11.14 2.81 22.41
C ARG A 349 12.42 3.32 23.11
N ASN A 350 13.25 4.08 22.41
CA ASN A 350 14.48 4.62 22.99
C ASN A 350 14.23 5.84 23.88
N THR A 351 13.13 6.56 23.67
CA THR A 351 12.71 7.70 24.52
C THR A 351 12.14 7.19 25.84
N PHE A 352 11.42 6.07 25.80
CA PHE A 352 10.86 5.40 26.97
C PHE A 352 11.66 4.13 27.29
N SER A 353 12.84 4.29 27.89
CA SER A 353 13.68 3.16 28.29
C SER A 353 13.03 2.34 29.41
N GLY A 354 13.08 1.01 29.31
CA GLY A 354 12.67 0.10 30.39
C GLY A 354 11.21 -0.34 30.39
N LEU A 355 10.47 -0.14 29.29
CA LEU A 355 9.12 -0.68 29.15
C LEU A 355 9.15 -2.21 29.10
N ASP A 356 8.30 -2.86 29.89
CA ASP A 356 8.01 -4.28 29.71
C ASP A 356 7.17 -4.53 28.45
N ASP A 357 7.02 -5.80 28.04
CA ASP A 357 6.26 -6.15 26.83
C ASP A 357 4.80 -5.67 26.89
N ARG A 358 4.18 -5.66 28.08
CA ARG A 358 2.78 -5.25 28.24
C ARG A 358 2.61 -3.75 28.09
N GLN A 359 3.51 -2.97 28.67
CA GLN A 359 3.57 -1.52 28.54
C GLN A 359 3.88 -1.13 27.09
N PHE A 360 4.77 -1.85 26.42
CA PHE A 360 5.07 -1.62 25.01
C PHE A 360 3.87 -1.93 24.10
N LEU A 361 3.11 -2.98 24.37
CA LEU A 361 1.86 -3.26 23.64
C LEU A 361 0.83 -2.14 23.84
N TRP A 362 0.70 -1.58 25.06
CA TRP A 362 -0.15 -0.43 25.30
C TRP A 362 0.31 0.82 24.56
N LEU A 363 1.62 1.08 24.52
CA LEU A 363 2.19 2.18 23.74
C LEU A 363 1.82 2.06 22.26
N ASN A 364 2.00 0.87 21.67
CA ASN A 364 1.61 0.62 20.28
C ASN A 364 0.13 0.93 20.03
N ARG A 365 -0.76 0.52 20.94
CA ARG A 365 -2.20 0.79 20.83
C ARG A 365 -2.51 2.28 20.88
N VAL A 366 -1.89 3.03 21.78
CA VAL A 366 -2.05 4.49 21.85
C VAL A 366 -1.56 5.15 20.55
N VAL A 367 -0.41 4.72 20.03
CA VAL A 367 0.12 5.23 18.75
C VAL A 367 -0.83 4.96 17.59
N VAL A 368 -1.42 3.75 17.52
CA VAL A 368 -2.43 3.42 16.49
C VAL A 368 -3.62 4.38 16.56
N VAL A 369 -4.16 4.65 17.76
CA VAL A 369 -5.29 5.59 17.93
C VAL A 369 -4.91 7.00 17.49
N VAL A 370 -3.75 7.50 17.94
CA VAL A 370 -3.27 8.84 17.57
C VAL A 370 -3.05 8.95 16.06
N PHE A 371 -2.45 7.94 15.44
CA PHE A 371 -2.22 7.93 14.00
C PHE A 371 -3.55 7.90 13.23
N ALA A 372 -4.52 7.11 13.66
CA ALA A 372 -5.85 7.09 13.07
C ALA A 372 -6.59 8.44 13.16
N VAL A 373 -6.37 9.22 14.22
CA VAL A 373 -6.89 10.59 14.32
C VAL A 373 -6.27 11.49 13.26
N PHE A 374 -4.96 11.41 13.03
CA PHE A 374 -4.29 12.17 11.96
C PHE A 374 -4.76 11.74 10.57
N VAL A 375 -4.91 10.43 10.33
CA VAL A 375 -5.46 9.87 9.09
C VAL A 375 -6.86 10.41 8.81
N LEU A 376 -7.76 10.37 9.80
CA LEU A 376 -9.11 10.89 9.64
C LEU A 376 -9.08 12.40 9.38
N TRP A 377 -8.25 13.14 10.11
CA TRP A 377 -8.10 14.58 9.90
C TRP A 377 -7.64 14.90 8.47
N TYR A 378 -6.64 14.19 7.94
CA TYR A 378 -6.17 14.38 6.56
C TYR A 378 -7.24 13.97 5.54
N ALA A 379 -7.93 12.84 5.74
CA ALA A 379 -9.01 12.38 4.86
C ALA A 379 -10.19 13.37 4.78
N LEU A 380 -10.47 14.09 5.86
CA LEU A 380 -11.54 15.09 5.90
C LEU A 380 -11.18 16.43 5.24
N GLN A 381 -9.89 16.68 4.98
CA GLN A 381 -9.37 17.96 4.48
C GLN A 381 -8.84 17.91 3.05
N THR A 382 -8.60 16.71 2.52
CA THR A 382 -8.05 16.53 1.19
C THR A 382 -9.15 16.51 0.13
N ASP A 383 -8.89 17.15 -1.00
CA ASP A 383 -9.74 17.11 -2.21
C ASP A 383 -9.17 16.14 -3.27
N GLU A 384 -8.09 15.41 -2.94
CA GLU A 384 -7.44 14.47 -3.84
C GLU A 384 -8.31 13.23 -4.09
N SER A 385 -8.17 12.64 -5.28
CA SER A 385 -8.79 11.34 -5.56
C SER A 385 -8.15 10.22 -4.73
N ILE A 386 -8.85 9.10 -4.54
CA ILE A 386 -8.30 7.93 -3.82
C ILE A 386 -6.96 7.51 -4.44
N HIS A 387 -6.84 7.52 -5.76
CA HIS A 387 -5.59 7.16 -6.43
C HIS A 387 -4.47 8.19 -6.19
N GLY A 388 -4.77 9.49 -6.34
CA GLY A 388 -3.80 10.57 -6.11
C GLY A 388 -3.24 10.58 -4.69
N MET A 389 -4.10 10.38 -3.68
CA MET A 389 -3.68 10.26 -2.29
C MET A 389 -2.64 9.15 -2.06
N VAL A 390 -2.75 8.04 -2.80
CA VAL A 390 -1.84 6.91 -2.68
C VAL A 390 -0.55 7.13 -3.47
N GLU A 391 -0.61 7.71 -4.66
CA GLU A 391 0.59 8.10 -5.40
C GLU A 391 1.46 9.09 -4.59
N ASP A 392 0.81 10.10 -4.00
CA ASP A 392 1.47 11.15 -3.23
C ASP A 392 2.16 10.61 -1.97
N ALA A 393 1.57 9.61 -1.32
CA ALA A 393 2.17 8.92 -0.19
C ALA A 393 3.58 8.42 -0.51
N TYR A 394 3.78 7.83 -1.69
CA TYR A 394 5.04 7.18 -2.05
C TYR A 394 6.12 8.13 -2.57
N LYS A 395 5.76 9.38 -2.93
CA LYS A 395 6.75 10.43 -3.29
C LYS A 395 7.77 10.63 -2.15
N VAL A 396 7.29 10.65 -0.90
CA VAL A 396 8.12 10.85 0.29
C VAL A 396 9.21 9.78 0.43
N THR A 397 8.82 8.52 0.32
CA THR A 397 9.70 7.38 0.54
C THR A 397 10.60 7.11 -0.65
N LEU A 398 10.15 7.42 -1.86
CA LEU A 398 10.99 7.46 -3.06
C LEU A 398 12.15 8.44 -2.90
N ALA A 399 11.86 9.68 -2.50
CA ALA A 399 12.86 10.74 -2.39
C ALA A 399 13.85 10.53 -1.23
N THR A 400 13.42 9.87 -0.15
CA THR A 400 14.19 9.85 1.12
C THR A 400 14.67 8.48 1.57
N ALA A 401 13.88 7.41 1.41
CA ALA A 401 14.14 6.11 2.03
C ALA A 401 14.67 5.06 1.04
N PHE A 402 14.23 5.10 -0.22
CA PHE A 402 14.58 4.11 -1.23
C PHE A 402 16.09 4.03 -1.49
N ALA A 403 16.74 5.16 -1.76
CA ALA A 403 18.17 5.18 -2.07
C ALA A 403 19.04 4.63 -0.92
N PRO A 404 18.88 5.06 0.35
CA PRO A 404 19.57 4.45 1.49
C PRO A 404 19.34 2.94 1.62
N LEU A 405 18.12 2.46 1.35
CA LEU A 405 17.79 1.03 1.41
C LEU A 405 18.54 0.23 0.35
N ALA A 406 18.28 0.54 -0.92
CA ALA A 406 18.80 -0.20 -2.06
C ALA A 406 20.33 -0.17 -2.11
N VAL A 407 20.91 1.03 -1.99
CA VAL A 407 22.37 1.20 -2.04
C VAL A 407 23.02 0.56 -0.81
N GLY A 408 22.41 0.67 0.37
CA GLY A 408 22.95 0.07 1.60
C GLY A 408 23.05 -1.45 1.56
N LEU A 409 22.10 -2.07 0.87
CA LEU A 409 21.93 -3.52 0.85
C LEU A 409 22.91 -4.18 -0.13
N TYR A 410 23.16 -3.53 -1.27
CA TYR A 410 24.00 -4.07 -2.35
C TYR A 410 25.39 -3.45 -2.44
N TRP A 411 25.59 -2.22 -1.93
CA TRP A 411 26.87 -1.53 -2.02
C TRP A 411 27.58 -1.45 -0.66
N LYS A 412 28.66 -2.24 -0.55
CA LYS A 412 29.48 -2.32 0.67
C LYS A 412 30.12 -1.00 1.07
N ARG A 413 30.34 -0.08 0.12
CA ARG A 413 30.96 1.23 0.38
C ARG A 413 29.96 2.29 0.85
N ALA A 414 28.65 2.01 0.89
CA ALA A 414 27.68 3.00 1.36
C ALA A 414 27.97 3.39 2.82
N THR A 415 27.93 4.68 3.14
CA THR A 415 28.26 5.18 4.48
C THR A 415 27.10 5.96 5.10
N THR A 416 27.15 6.18 6.42
CA THR A 416 26.20 7.04 7.13
C THR A 416 26.16 8.45 6.54
N GLN A 417 27.33 9.01 6.19
CA GLN A 417 27.44 10.32 5.56
C GLN A 417 26.72 10.36 4.20
N GLY A 418 26.92 9.33 3.37
CA GLY A 418 26.20 9.20 2.10
C GLY A 418 24.69 9.07 2.30
N ALA A 419 24.23 8.24 3.24
CA ALA A 419 22.81 8.08 3.51
C ALA A 419 22.15 9.37 4.00
N LEU A 420 22.79 10.12 4.90
CA LEU A 420 22.27 11.42 5.35
C LEU A 420 22.24 12.44 4.21
N ALA A 421 23.28 12.51 3.39
CA ALA A 421 23.30 13.37 2.20
C ALA A 421 22.15 13.01 1.24
N SER A 422 21.92 11.71 1.02
CA SER A 422 20.79 11.21 0.22
C SER A 422 19.45 11.73 0.70
N ILE A 423 19.17 11.56 2.00
CA ILE A 423 17.88 11.91 2.60
C ILE A 423 17.65 13.42 2.50
N VAL A 424 18.65 14.21 2.93
CA VAL A 424 18.51 15.67 2.97
C VAL A 424 18.42 16.24 1.56
N THR A 425 19.32 15.84 0.65
CA THR A 425 19.30 16.35 -0.72
C THR A 425 18.06 15.91 -1.47
N GLY A 426 17.64 14.64 -1.32
CA GLY A 426 16.42 14.15 -1.98
C GLY A 426 15.17 14.88 -1.50
N PHE A 427 15.02 15.07 -0.19
CA PHE A 427 13.91 15.82 0.40
C PHE A 427 13.90 17.30 -0.02
N VAL A 428 15.04 17.98 0.05
CA VAL A 428 15.16 19.41 -0.29
C VAL A 428 14.93 19.66 -1.78
N VAL A 429 15.48 18.81 -2.65
CA VAL A 429 15.28 18.95 -4.10
C VAL A 429 13.83 18.70 -4.46
N TRP A 430 13.21 17.66 -3.89
CA TRP A 430 11.79 17.38 -4.13
C TRP A 430 10.92 18.57 -3.71
N LEU A 431 10.92 18.94 -2.43
CA LEU A 431 10.03 20.01 -1.95
C LEU A 431 10.38 21.39 -2.51
N GLY A 432 11.66 21.66 -2.76
CA GLY A 432 12.10 22.90 -3.38
C GLY A 432 11.58 23.04 -4.82
N LEU A 433 11.61 21.97 -5.60
CA LEU A 433 11.05 21.97 -6.95
C LEU A 433 9.52 21.96 -6.93
N GLU A 434 8.89 21.25 -6.01
CA GLU A 434 7.43 21.28 -5.82
C GLU A 434 6.94 22.72 -5.56
N ALA A 435 7.68 23.49 -4.76
CA ALA A 435 7.32 24.86 -4.42
C ALA A 435 7.61 25.89 -5.53
N VAL A 436 8.67 25.71 -6.33
CA VAL A 436 9.15 26.72 -7.28
C VAL A 436 8.77 26.38 -8.72
N ALA A 437 8.72 25.10 -9.08
CA ALA A 437 8.50 24.62 -10.44
C ALA A 437 7.78 23.24 -10.42
N PRO A 438 6.52 23.16 -9.94
CA PRO A 438 5.76 21.91 -9.89
C PRO A 438 5.60 21.28 -11.29
N GLU A 439 5.47 22.14 -12.32
CA GLU A 439 5.33 21.74 -13.73
C GLU A 439 6.66 21.61 -14.47
N ALA A 440 7.77 21.41 -13.76
CA ALA A 440 9.07 21.19 -14.38
C ALA A 440 9.06 19.96 -15.29
N LEU A 441 9.96 19.97 -16.28
CA LEU A 441 10.15 18.84 -17.20
C LEU A 441 10.39 17.51 -16.46
N ILE A 442 11.14 17.58 -15.37
CA ILE A 442 11.41 16.45 -14.48
C ILE A 442 10.46 16.61 -13.29
N PRO A 443 9.54 15.66 -13.06
CA PRO A 443 8.67 15.70 -11.90
C PRO A 443 9.47 15.88 -10.60
N PRO A 444 9.07 16.79 -9.69
CA PRO A 444 9.88 17.16 -8.52
C PRO A 444 10.36 15.99 -7.66
N HIS A 445 9.47 15.04 -7.36
CA HIS A 445 9.79 13.84 -6.57
C HIS A 445 10.80 12.93 -7.28
N PHE A 446 10.72 12.84 -8.61
CA PHE A 446 11.67 12.08 -9.42
C PHE A 446 13.05 12.74 -9.44
N ALA A 447 13.10 14.07 -9.55
CA ALA A 447 14.33 14.84 -9.40
C ALA A 447 14.94 14.64 -8.00
N GLY A 448 14.11 14.65 -6.95
CA GLY A 448 14.53 14.33 -5.58
C GLY A 448 15.16 12.96 -5.45
N MET A 449 14.54 11.92 -6.04
CA MET A 449 15.10 10.57 -6.08
C MET A 449 16.49 10.53 -6.77
N LEU A 450 16.61 11.14 -7.95
CA LEU A 450 17.87 11.19 -8.69
C LEU A 450 18.96 11.93 -7.90
N ALA A 451 18.62 13.07 -7.30
CA ALA A 451 19.53 13.85 -6.47
C ALA A 451 19.98 13.06 -5.22
N GLY A 452 19.06 12.32 -4.59
CA GLY A 452 19.37 11.41 -3.48
C GLY A 452 20.33 10.29 -3.88
N LEU A 453 20.10 9.64 -5.02
CA LEU A 453 20.98 8.59 -5.57
C LEU A 453 22.39 9.13 -5.88
N VAL A 454 22.50 10.33 -6.42
CA VAL A 454 23.81 10.98 -6.65
C VAL A 454 24.47 11.32 -5.31
N ALA A 455 23.71 11.88 -4.37
CA ALA A 455 24.22 12.30 -3.06
C ALA A 455 24.71 11.13 -2.20
N ILE A 456 24.05 9.96 -2.23
CA ILE A 456 24.54 8.78 -1.51
C ILE A 456 25.86 8.27 -2.05
N VAL A 457 26.04 8.27 -3.37
CA VAL A 457 27.29 7.85 -4.03
C VAL A 457 28.40 8.85 -3.71
N ALA A 458 28.16 10.14 -3.95
CA ALA A 458 29.14 11.20 -3.70
C ALA A 458 29.53 11.28 -2.22
N GLY A 459 28.56 11.27 -1.31
CA GLY A 459 28.80 11.35 0.14
C GLY A 459 29.50 10.12 0.72
N SER A 460 29.32 8.95 0.11
CA SER A 460 30.02 7.71 0.50
C SER A 460 31.47 7.65 -0.02
N LEU A 461 31.76 8.26 -1.17
CA LEU A 461 33.12 8.34 -1.74
C LEU A 461 33.94 9.49 -1.17
N ALA A 462 33.28 10.53 -0.64
CA ALA A 462 33.94 11.66 -0.01
C ALA A 462 34.69 11.24 1.28
N PRO A 463 35.67 12.03 1.75
CA PRO A 463 36.31 11.81 3.05
C PRO A 463 35.26 11.73 4.16
N GLN A 464 35.31 10.65 4.94
CA GLN A 464 34.29 10.36 5.95
C GLN A 464 34.54 11.19 7.21
N ARG A 465 33.65 12.14 7.48
CA ARG A 465 33.66 12.97 8.70
C ARG A 465 32.68 12.44 9.75
N ILE A 466 31.58 11.83 9.31
CA ILE A 466 30.60 11.20 10.19
C ILE A 466 31.01 9.74 10.39
N ARG A 467 31.52 9.41 11.58
CA ARG A 467 31.82 8.02 11.95
C ARG A 467 30.52 7.27 12.31
N PRO A 468 30.40 5.98 11.99
CA PRO A 468 29.25 5.19 12.40
C PRO A 468 29.14 5.18 13.94
N ALA A 469 27.98 5.55 14.47
CA ALA A 469 27.67 5.41 15.89
C ALA A 469 27.33 3.93 16.14
N GLY A 470 28.35 3.08 16.33
CA GLY A 470 28.18 1.66 16.63
C GLY A 470 29.18 0.79 15.88
N GLY A 471 29.97 0.02 16.63
CA GLY A 471 31.16 -0.68 16.16
C GLY A 471 30.91 -1.71 15.06
N HIS A 472 31.96 -1.92 14.26
CA HIS A 472 32.23 -3.08 13.41
C HIS A 472 30.99 -3.76 12.84
N ALA A 473 30.76 -3.51 11.55
CA ALA A 473 30.06 -4.45 10.69
C ALA A 473 30.62 -5.86 10.95
N HIS A 474 29.96 -6.64 11.79
CA HIS A 474 30.05 -8.08 11.70
C HIS A 474 29.55 -8.37 10.30
N HIS A 475 30.51 -8.73 9.46
CA HIS A 475 30.35 -9.05 8.06
C HIS A 475 28.93 -9.54 7.77
N LEU A 476 28.20 -8.78 6.95
CA LEU A 476 27.13 -9.32 6.12
C LEU A 476 27.80 -10.29 5.12
N SER A 477 28.36 -11.39 5.62
CA SER A 477 28.54 -12.59 4.83
C SER A 477 27.12 -13.03 4.55
N LEU A 478 26.64 -12.74 3.34
CA LEU A 478 25.51 -13.45 2.75
C LEU A 478 25.85 -14.94 2.88
N GLY A 479 25.35 -15.56 3.94
CA GLY A 479 25.87 -16.82 4.44
C GLY A 479 25.81 -17.91 3.40
N GLN A 480 26.95 -18.58 3.22
CA GLN A 480 27.00 -19.97 2.77
C GLN A 480 26.03 -20.80 3.62
N PRO A 481 25.41 -21.84 3.04
CA PRO A 481 24.50 -22.71 3.78
C PRO A 481 25.29 -23.41 4.90
N ARG A 482 24.98 -23.08 6.16
CA ARG A 482 25.39 -23.92 7.28
C ARG A 482 24.55 -25.19 7.21
N GLY A 483 25.16 -26.27 6.74
CA GLY A 483 24.57 -27.60 6.79
C GLY A 483 24.40 -28.05 8.23
N ARG A 484 23.18 -28.42 8.59
CA ARG A 484 22.77 -29.78 8.99
C ARG A 484 21.27 -29.82 9.20
#